data_AF-A0A6N9A336-F1
#
_entry.id   AF-A0A6N9A336-F1
#
_cell.length_a   1.000
_cell.length_b   1.000
_cell.length_c   1.000
_cell.angle_alpha   90.00
_cell.angle_beta   90.00
_cell.angle_gamma   90.00
#
_symmetry.space_group_name_H-M   'P 1'
#
loop_
_entity.id
_entity.type
_entity.pdbx_description
1 polymer ?
#
loop_
_entity_poly.entity_id
_entity_poly.type
_entity_poly.pdbx_seq_one_letter_code
_entity_poly.pdbx_strand_id
1 'polypeptide(L)'
;MDLIDLFEDSESMAEDNMLPATFARARRLLDTIPSGFPVPDIGLDPDGEVAFDWIRPDRTMVSVSIGSEGDPSYAAGLVDGTAYGFLHWDDRFPVALTDLLRRLYHPA
;
A
#
# COMPACT_ATOMS: atom_id res chain seq x y z
N MET A 1 32.04 9.23 -3.45
CA MET A 1 30.78 8.53 -3.23
C MET A 1 29.78 9.60 -2.89
N ASP A 2 29.06 10.03 -3.91
CA ASP A 2 28.02 11.03 -3.75
C ASP A 2 26.74 10.33 -3.26
N LEU A 3 25.98 11.02 -2.42
CA LEU A 3 24.77 10.49 -1.78
C LEU A 3 23.70 10.08 -2.82
N ILE A 4 23.79 10.61 -4.04
CA ILE A 4 22.88 10.36 -5.17
C ILE A 4 23.09 8.95 -5.75
N ASP A 5 24.34 8.46 -5.81
CA ASP A 5 24.64 7.13 -6.36
C ASP A 5 24.04 5.99 -5.51
N LEU A 6 23.76 6.24 -4.23
CA LEU A 6 23.21 5.25 -3.29
C LEU A 6 21.69 5.08 -3.44
N PHE A 7 20.98 6.12 -3.88
CA PHE A 7 19.53 6.04 -4.10
C PHE A 7 19.21 5.38 -5.45
N GLU A 8 19.96 5.70 -6.51
CA GLU A 8 19.78 5.09 -7.84
C GLU A 8 20.01 3.56 -7.85
N ASP A 9 20.97 3.05 -7.07
CA ASP A 9 21.22 1.59 -6.99
C ASP A 9 20.07 0.86 -6.27
N SER A 10 19.47 1.49 -5.24
CA SER A 10 18.42 0.87 -4.42
C SER A 10 17.07 0.71 -5.12
N GLU A 11 16.68 1.68 -5.96
CA GLU A 11 15.46 1.58 -6.78
C GLU A 11 15.62 0.48 -7.84
N SER A 12 16.82 0.34 -8.42
CA SER A 12 17.11 -0.70 -9.43
C SER A 12 17.10 -2.12 -8.85
N MET A 13 17.52 -2.30 -7.59
CA MET A 13 17.50 -3.60 -6.91
C MET A 13 16.09 -4.00 -6.46
N ALA A 14 15.24 -3.03 -6.09
CA ALA A 14 13.86 -3.31 -5.70
C ALA A 14 13.05 -3.87 -6.87
N GLU A 15 13.15 -3.26 -8.05
CA GLU A 15 12.46 -3.69 -9.28
C GLU A 15 12.84 -5.11 -9.71
N ASP A 16 14.11 -5.48 -9.55
CA ASP A 16 14.60 -6.83 -9.88
C ASP A 16 14.19 -7.90 -8.84
N ASN A 17 13.86 -7.47 -7.61
CA ASN A 17 13.48 -8.37 -6.52
C ASN A 17 11.95 -8.60 -6.42
N MET A 18 11.13 -7.90 -7.20
CA MET A 18 9.70 -8.12 -7.24
C MET A 18 9.36 -9.47 -7.89
N LEU A 19 8.82 -10.40 -7.10
CA LEU A 19 8.36 -11.68 -7.64
C LEU A 19 7.11 -11.49 -8.53
N PRO A 20 6.95 -12.25 -9.63
CA PRO A 20 5.76 -12.17 -10.48
C PRO A 20 4.43 -12.38 -9.73
N ALA A 21 4.46 -13.18 -8.66
CA ALA A 21 3.33 -13.39 -7.77
C ALA A 21 2.95 -12.09 -7.01
N THR A 22 3.91 -11.32 -6.53
CA THR A 22 3.67 -10.01 -5.92
C THR A 22 2.95 -9.10 -6.90
N PHE A 23 3.45 -8.97 -8.13
CA PHE A 23 2.82 -8.13 -9.15
C PHE A 23 1.38 -8.56 -9.45
N ALA A 24 1.14 -9.86 -9.63
CA ALA A 24 -0.21 -10.37 -9.90
C ALA A 24 -1.19 -10.07 -8.76
N ARG A 25 -0.71 -10.16 -7.51
CA ARG A 25 -1.49 -9.79 -6.33
C ARG A 25 -1.72 -8.28 -6.28
N ALA A 26 -0.68 -7.47 -6.35
CA ALA A 26 -0.78 -6.01 -6.40
C ALA A 26 -1.80 -5.54 -7.45
N ARG A 27 -1.75 -6.12 -8.66
CA ARG A 27 -2.70 -5.82 -9.72
C ARG A 27 -4.14 -6.17 -9.35
N ARG A 28 -4.35 -7.33 -8.73
CA ARG A 28 -5.66 -7.77 -8.29
C ARG A 28 -6.26 -6.83 -7.24
N LEU A 29 -5.45 -6.32 -6.30
CA LEU A 29 -5.97 -5.35 -5.32
C LEU A 29 -6.46 -4.09 -6.03
N LEU A 30 -5.65 -3.53 -6.95
CA LEU A 30 -6.01 -2.35 -7.73
C LEU A 30 -7.33 -2.52 -8.50
N ASP A 31 -7.50 -3.67 -9.16
CA ASP A 31 -8.71 -3.96 -9.94
C ASP A 31 -9.97 -4.13 -9.05
N THR A 32 -9.81 -4.29 -7.73
CA THR A 32 -10.93 -4.38 -6.77
C THR A 32 -11.27 -3.07 -6.08
N ILE A 33 -10.49 -1.99 -6.27
CA ILE A 33 -10.72 -0.71 -5.59
C ILE A 33 -12.12 -0.17 -5.95
N PRO A 34 -12.98 0.12 -4.96
CA PRO A 34 -14.29 0.70 -5.21
C PRO A 34 -14.18 2.08 -5.88
N SER A 35 -15.07 2.36 -6.84
CA SER A 35 -15.08 3.61 -7.63
C SER A 35 -15.26 4.91 -6.83
N GLY A 36 -15.50 4.83 -5.52
CA GLY A 36 -15.64 5.97 -4.61
C GLY A 36 -14.33 6.39 -3.93
N PHE A 37 -13.27 5.60 -4.04
CA PHE A 37 -11.97 5.94 -3.49
C PHE A 37 -10.99 6.33 -4.59
N PRO A 38 -10.05 7.26 -4.31
CA PRO A 38 -9.00 7.57 -5.26
C PRO A 38 -8.06 6.38 -5.42
N VAL A 39 -7.39 6.34 -6.57
CA VAL A 39 -6.28 5.41 -6.81
C VAL A 39 -5.14 5.77 -5.86
N PRO A 40 -4.53 4.80 -5.16
CA PRO A 40 -3.37 5.04 -4.31
C PRO A 40 -2.15 5.44 -5.14
N ASP A 41 -1.20 6.10 -4.48
CA ASP A 41 0.18 6.13 -4.94
C ASP A 41 0.77 4.71 -4.75
N ILE A 42 1.48 4.22 -5.77
CA ILE A 42 2.01 2.85 -5.79
C ILE A 42 3.53 2.92 -5.72
N GLY A 43 4.12 2.24 -4.74
CA GLY A 43 5.55 2.10 -4.56
C GLY A 43 5.99 0.63 -4.58
N LEU A 44 7.25 0.40 -4.89
CA LEU A 44 7.90 -0.90 -4.73
C LEU A 44 8.94 -0.80 -3.62
N ASP A 45 8.75 -1.58 -2.56
CA ASP A 45 9.65 -1.62 -1.43
C ASP A 45 10.90 -2.48 -1.76
N PRO A 46 12.06 -2.21 -1.14
CA PRO A 46 13.30 -2.94 -1.44
C PRO A 46 13.26 -4.46 -1.20
N ASP A 47 12.33 -4.91 -0.36
CA ASP A 47 12.07 -6.32 -0.09
C ASP A 47 11.21 -7.01 -1.17
N GLY A 48 10.80 -6.27 -2.20
CA GLY A 48 9.98 -6.76 -3.29
C GLY A 48 8.49 -6.77 -2.99
N GLU A 49 8.03 -6.13 -1.91
CA GLU A 49 6.62 -5.85 -1.65
C GLU A 49 6.13 -4.61 -2.41
N VAL A 50 4.86 -4.59 -2.79
CA VAL A 50 4.22 -3.41 -3.40
C VAL A 50 3.42 -2.67 -2.35
N ALA A 51 3.74 -1.39 -2.17
CA ALA A 51 3.04 -0.47 -1.29
C ALA A 51 1.93 0.30 -2.03
N PHE A 52 0.80 0.47 -1.36
CA PHE A 52 -0.35 1.26 -1.79
C PHE A 52 -0.64 2.33 -0.76
N ASP A 53 -0.40 3.58 -1.12
CA ASP A 53 -0.47 4.71 -0.22
C ASP A 53 -1.61 5.67 -0.60
N TRP A 54 -2.50 5.90 0.36
CA TRP A 54 -3.51 6.96 0.31
C TRP A 54 -3.10 8.04 1.28
N ILE A 55 -2.50 9.13 0.78
CA ILE A 55 -1.99 10.23 1.60
C ILE A 55 -2.84 11.49 1.39
N ARG A 56 -3.18 12.18 2.48
CA ARG A 56 -3.94 13.43 2.46
C ARG A 56 -3.04 14.63 2.74
N PRO A 57 -3.42 15.85 2.32
CA PRO A 57 -2.64 17.06 2.59
C PRO A 57 -2.45 17.38 4.09
N ASP A 58 -3.35 16.90 4.95
CA ASP A 58 -3.28 17.05 6.41
C ASP A 58 -2.36 16.02 7.08
N ARG A 59 -1.61 15.24 6.29
CA ARG A 59 -0.67 14.18 6.71
C ARG A 59 -1.35 12.95 7.30
N THR A 60 -2.67 12.82 7.20
CA THR A 60 -3.32 11.53 7.43
C THR A 60 -3.06 10.59 6.25
N MET A 61 -2.95 9.30 6.54
CA MET A 61 -2.62 8.30 5.53
C MET A 61 -3.16 6.91 5.87
N VAL A 62 -3.33 6.11 4.83
CA VAL A 62 -3.45 4.65 4.89
C VAL A 62 -2.42 4.07 3.92
N SER A 63 -1.63 3.12 4.40
CA SER A 63 -0.62 2.40 3.62
C SER A 63 -0.89 0.91 3.73
N VAL A 64 -0.78 0.20 2.61
CA VAL A 64 -0.94 -1.26 2.52
C VAL A 64 0.22 -1.84 1.75
N SER A 65 0.94 -2.80 2.32
CA SER A 65 2.03 -3.51 1.65
C SER A 65 1.61 -4.95 1.32
N ILE A 66 1.90 -5.37 0.09
CA ILE A 66 1.59 -6.69 -0.43
C ILE A 66 2.87 -7.35 -0.92
N GLY A 67 3.27 -8.46 -0.29
CA GLY A 67 4.30 -9.36 -0.78
C GLY A 67 3.79 -10.45 -1.73
N SER A 68 4.61 -11.46 -1.97
CA SER A 68 4.27 -12.59 -2.86
C SER A 68 3.29 -13.60 -2.24
N GLU A 69 3.23 -13.64 -0.90
CA GLU A 69 2.41 -14.55 -0.10
C GLU A 69 1.86 -13.88 1.17
N GLY A 70 1.08 -14.62 1.98
CA GLY A 70 0.52 -14.12 3.24
C GLY A 70 -0.61 -13.10 3.09
N ASP A 71 -1.12 -12.58 4.19
CA ASP A 71 -2.09 -11.48 4.19
C ASP A 71 -1.37 -10.12 4.03
N PRO A 72 -1.92 -9.16 3.26
CA PRO A 72 -1.36 -7.81 3.18
C PRO A 72 -1.23 -7.16 4.55
N SER A 73 -0.13 -6.47 4.81
CA SER A 73 0.02 -5.66 6.02
C SER A 73 -0.53 -4.25 5.77
N TYR A 74 -0.92 -3.55 6.84
CA TYR A 74 -1.34 -2.16 6.72
C TYR A 74 -0.92 -1.32 7.92
N ALA A 75 -0.79 -0.02 7.67
CA ALA A 75 -0.65 1.02 8.69
C ALA A 75 -1.52 2.22 8.31
N ALA A 76 -2.10 2.87 9.31
CA ALA A 76 -2.95 4.04 9.14
C ALA A 76 -2.66 5.07 10.22
N GLY A 77 -2.47 6.31 9.80
CA GLY A 77 -2.46 7.48 10.67
C GLY A 77 -3.63 8.38 10.30
N LEU A 78 -4.65 8.43 11.15
CA LEU A 78 -5.90 9.13 10.92
C LEU A 78 -6.08 10.24 11.97
N VAL A 79 -7.05 11.13 11.74
CA VAL A 79 -7.37 12.23 12.68
C VAL A 79 -7.74 11.69 14.07
N ASP A 80 -8.44 10.56 14.10
CA ASP A 80 -8.98 9.93 15.31
C ASP A 80 -8.05 8.85 15.90
N GLY A 81 -6.84 8.67 15.35
CA GLY A 81 -5.82 7.78 15.92
C GLY A 81 -5.05 6.98 14.87
N THR A 82 -4.25 6.02 15.34
CA THR A 82 -3.47 5.12 14.49
C THR A 82 -4.03 3.70 14.52
N ALA A 83 -3.83 2.95 13.45
CA ALA A 83 -4.16 1.53 13.37
C ALA A 83 -3.12 0.81 12.49
N TYR A 84 -2.85 -0.46 12.77
CA TYR A 84 -1.97 -1.29 11.96
C TYR A 84 -2.32 -2.76 12.15
N GLY A 85 -1.92 -3.61 11.21
CA GLY A 85 -2.16 -5.05 11.28
C GLY A 85 -2.08 -5.72 9.93
N PHE A 86 -2.85 -6.79 9.77
CA PHE A 86 -2.97 -7.55 8.53
C PHE A 86 -4.41 -7.54 8.03
N LEU A 87 -4.57 -7.51 6.70
CA LEU A 87 -5.86 -7.54 6.03
C LEU A 87 -6.14 -8.97 5.58
N HIS A 88 -7.23 -9.57 6.08
CA HIS A 88 -7.69 -10.80 5.45
C HIS A 88 -8.21 -10.49 4.05
N TRP A 89 -7.63 -11.14 3.03
CA TRP A 89 -7.94 -10.84 1.64
C TRP A 89 -8.32 -12.09 0.84
N ASP A 90 -9.61 -12.16 0.49
CA ASP A 90 -10.24 -13.28 -0.22
C ASP A 90 -10.66 -12.90 -1.65
N ASP A 91 -9.87 -12.03 -2.29
CA ASP A 91 -10.06 -11.55 -3.67
C ASP A 91 -11.14 -10.49 -3.89
N ARG A 92 -11.73 -9.99 -2.80
CA ARG A 92 -12.55 -8.79 -2.77
C ARG A 92 -11.79 -7.67 -2.08
N PHE A 93 -12.18 -6.42 -2.31
CA PHE A 93 -11.58 -5.32 -1.59
C PHE A 93 -11.82 -5.48 -0.08
N PRO A 94 -10.78 -5.51 0.77
CA PRO A 94 -10.94 -5.83 2.19
C PRO A 94 -11.87 -4.84 2.91
N VAL A 95 -12.78 -5.38 3.74
CA VAL A 95 -13.74 -4.54 4.50
C VAL A 95 -12.99 -3.60 5.46
N ALA A 96 -11.96 -4.12 6.14
CA ALA A 96 -11.14 -3.31 7.03
C ALA A 96 -10.47 -2.13 6.29
N LEU A 97 -9.94 -2.36 5.09
CA LEU A 97 -9.37 -1.31 4.26
C LEU A 97 -10.44 -0.30 3.80
N THR A 98 -11.63 -0.78 3.44
CA THR A 98 -12.78 0.09 3.11
C THR A 98 -13.08 1.05 4.26
N ASP A 99 -13.12 0.56 5.50
CA ASP A 99 -13.44 1.38 6.67
C ASP A 99 -12.32 2.38 7.00
N LEU A 100 -11.06 1.99 6.83
CA LEU A 100 -9.93 2.91 6.95
C LEU A 100 -9.99 4.04 5.91
N LEU A 101 -10.27 3.72 4.64
CA LEU A 101 -10.39 4.72 3.58
C LEU A 101 -11.60 5.63 3.78
N ARG A 102 -12.72 5.11 4.32
CA ARG A 102 -13.85 5.97 4.72
C ARG A 102 -13.44 6.96 5.80
N ARG A 103 -12.75 6.53 6.84
CA ARG A 103 -12.26 7.42 7.91
C ARG A 103 -11.25 8.44 7.39
N LEU A 104 -10.44 8.07 6.40
CA LEU A 104 -9.46 8.96 5.77
C LEU A 104 -10.12 10.05 4.91
N TYR A 105 -11.10 9.72 4.08
CA TYR A 105 -11.70 10.65 3.11
C TYR A 105 -13.00 11.31 3.60
N HIS A 106 -13.69 10.70 4.56
CA HIS A 106 -14.94 11.16 5.13
C HIS A 106 -14.90 11.09 6.67
N PRO A 107 -13.98 11.83 7.31
CA PRO A 107 -13.94 11.93 8.77
C PRO A 107 -15.24 12.54 9.29
N ALA A 108 -15.69 12.06 10.45
CA ALA A 108 -16.92 12.51 11.13
C ALA A 108 -16.83 13.97 11.62
#